data_AF-A0A5P1F8B6-F1
#
_entry.id   AF-A0A5P1F8B6-F1
#
_cell.length_a   1.000
_cell.length_b   1.000
_cell.length_c   1.000
_cell.angle_alpha   90.00
_cell.angle_beta   90.00
_cell.angle_gamma   90.00
#
_symmetry.space_group_name_H-M   'P 1'
#
loop_
_entity.id
_entity.type
_entity.pdbx_description
1 polymer ?
#
loop_
_entity_poly.entity_id
_entity_poly.type
_entity_poly.pdbx_seq_one_letter_code
_entity_poly.pdbx_strand_id
1 'polypeptide(L)'
;MVTKRERPPQRPKPRPAVCSDTHATASVAAPPVASTRDQLFQVVVMRVSIHCQGCAGKLRKHISKMEGVTSFSIDLESKRVTVMGHVSPAGVLQSISKIKKAEFWTCS
;
A
#
# COMPACT_ATOMS: atom_id res chain seq x y z
N MET A 1 22.13 -35.54 0.57
CA MET A 1 20.97 -35.01 -0.19
C MET A 1 20.38 -33.86 0.62
N VAL A 2 20.73 -32.61 0.33
CA VAL A 2 20.32 -31.46 1.15
C VAL A 2 18.94 -31.01 0.69
N THR A 3 17.90 -31.36 1.45
CA THR A 3 16.55 -30.83 1.24
C THR A 3 16.57 -29.31 1.45
N LYS A 4 16.40 -28.57 0.36
CA LYS A 4 16.27 -27.11 0.33
C LYS A 4 15.03 -26.74 1.17
N ARG A 5 15.24 -26.22 2.38
CA ARG A 5 14.16 -25.70 3.23
C ARG A 5 13.61 -24.45 2.55
N GLU A 6 12.45 -24.58 1.91
CA GLU A 6 11.68 -23.44 1.43
C GLU A 6 11.34 -22.51 2.59
N ARG A 7 11.61 -21.22 2.40
CA ARG A 7 11.37 -20.21 3.43
C ARG A 7 9.87 -19.87 3.40
N PRO A 8 9.12 -20.06 4.50
CA PRO A 8 7.70 -19.75 4.51
C PRO A 8 7.44 -18.26 4.23
N PRO A 9 6.33 -17.90 3.56
CA PRO A 9 6.00 -16.52 3.26
C PRO A 9 5.88 -15.75 4.58
N GLN A 10 6.67 -14.68 4.71
CA GLN A 10 6.67 -13.86 5.92
C GLN A 10 5.29 -13.22 6.09
N ARG A 11 4.53 -13.73 7.06
CA ARG A 11 3.31 -13.08 7.56
C ARG A 11 3.70 -11.66 8.01
N PRO A 12 3.00 -10.60 7.56
CA PRO A 12 3.30 -9.25 8.00
C PRO A 12 3.15 -9.15 9.52
N LYS A 13 4.15 -8.57 10.20
CA LYS A 13 4.10 -8.31 11.64
C LYS A 13 3.06 -7.23 11.93
N PRO A 14 2.14 -7.42 12.90
CA PRO A 14 1.28 -6.34 13.38
C PRO A 14 2.15 -5.20 13.94
N ARG A 15 1.85 -3.96 13.58
CA ARG A 15 2.49 -2.79 14.20
C ARG A 15 1.84 -2.53 15.57
N PRO A 16 2.61 -2.14 16.59
CA PRO A 16 2.03 -1.76 17.88
C PRO A 16 1.18 -0.49 17.72
N ALA A 17 0.04 -0.47 18.42
CA ALA A 17 -0.82 0.71 18.53
C ALA A 17 -0.09 1.79 19.33
N VAL A 18 0.13 2.95 18.72
CA VAL A 18 0.54 4.16 19.42
C VAL A 18 -0.67 5.08 19.50
N CYS A 19 -1.19 5.23 20.70
CA CYS A 19 -2.09 6.31 21.08
C CYS A 19 -1.26 7.56 21.35
N SER A 20 -1.56 8.68 20.68
CA SER A 20 -1.19 10.01 21.18
C SER A 20 -2.10 11.07 20.57
N ASP A 21 -2.44 12.01 21.45
CA ASP A 21 -3.55 12.94 21.49
C ASP A 21 -3.43 14.12 20.50
N THR A 22 -4.61 14.57 20.05
CA THR A 22 -5.07 15.86 19.52
C THR A 22 -4.04 16.91 19.08
N HIS A 23 -4.22 17.47 17.88
CA HIS A 23 -4.27 18.93 17.67
C HIS A 23 -5.11 19.26 16.43
N ALA A 24 -6.18 20.02 16.66
CA ALA A 24 -7.10 20.55 15.65
C ALA A 24 -6.46 21.69 14.83
N THR A 25 -6.77 21.75 13.52
CA THR A 25 -7.00 23.02 12.81
C THR A 25 -7.80 22.78 11.53
N ALA A 26 -8.63 23.76 11.18
CA ALA A 26 -9.84 23.64 10.39
C ALA A 26 -9.67 23.93 8.88
N SER A 27 -10.57 23.32 8.10
CA SER A 27 -11.30 23.87 6.95
C SER A 27 -10.54 24.40 5.72
N VAL A 28 -10.64 23.68 4.60
CA VAL A 28 -11.28 24.21 3.38
C VAL A 28 -11.74 23.09 2.43
N ALA A 29 -13.04 23.16 2.10
CA ALA A 29 -13.72 22.67 0.89
C ALA A 29 -13.60 21.18 0.50
N ALA A 30 -14.67 20.43 0.78
CA ALA A 30 -14.94 19.12 0.20
C ALA A 30 -15.28 19.21 -1.30
N PRO A 31 -14.97 18.19 -2.11
CA PRO A 31 -15.91 17.66 -3.08
C PRO A 31 -16.74 16.53 -2.43
N PRO A 32 -18.07 16.54 -2.59
CA PRO A 32 -18.97 15.49 -2.11
C PRO A 32 -18.93 14.31 -3.08
N VAL A 33 -18.50 13.13 -2.62
CA VAL A 33 -19.05 11.79 -2.99
C VAL A 33 -18.17 10.70 -2.36
N ALA A 34 -18.14 10.62 -1.03
CA ALA A 34 -17.80 9.34 -0.40
C ALA A 34 -18.99 8.39 -0.62
N SER A 35 -19.08 7.84 -1.83
CA SER A 35 -20.00 6.75 -2.14
C SER A 35 -19.70 5.63 -1.14
N THR A 36 -20.70 5.17 -0.40
CA THR A 36 -20.67 4.15 0.66
C THR A 36 -20.08 2.79 0.22
N ARG A 37 -19.59 2.68 -1.02
CA ARG A 37 -18.89 1.52 -1.61
C ARG A 37 -17.35 1.65 -1.54
N ASP A 38 -16.79 2.79 -1.14
CA ASP A 38 -15.35 3.09 -1.20
C ASP A 38 -14.52 2.46 -0.06
N GLN A 39 -15.18 1.92 0.97
CA GLN A 39 -14.54 1.16 2.06
C GLN A 39 -14.80 -0.35 1.98
N LEU A 40 -15.10 -0.88 0.80
CA LEU A 40 -15.06 -2.33 0.60
C LEU A 40 -13.61 -2.82 0.67
N PHE A 41 -13.43 -4.06 1.10
CA PHE A 41 -12.12 -4.69 1.07
C PHE A 41 -11.68 -4.89 -0.39
N GLN A 42 -10.60 -4.25 -0.79
CA GLN A 42 -10.10 -4.23 -2.16
C GLN A 42 -8.69 -4.81 -2.24
N VAL A 43 -8.40 -5.39 -3.41
CA VAL A 43 -7.06 -5.86 -3.78
C VAL A 43 -6.63 -5.06 -5.00
N VAL A 44 -5.64 -4.19 -4.81
CA VAL A 44 -5.15 -3.26 -5.83
C VAL A 44 -3.77 -3.72 -6.26
N VAL A 45 -3.63 -4.04 -7.53
CA VAL A 45 -2.35 -4.46 -8.14
C VAL A 45 -1.84 -3.35 -9.04
N MET A 46 -0.56 -3.02 -8.90
CA MET A 46 0.06 -1.87 -9.55
C MET A 46 1.46 -2.19 -10.04
N ARG A 47 1.86 -1.53 -11.13
CA ARG A 47 3.25 -1.45 -11.59
C ARG A 47 3.89 -0.20 -10.99
N VAL A 48 5.09 -0.30 -10.44
CA VAL A 48 5.76 0.83 -9.78
C VAL A 48 7.23 0.89 -10.19
N SER A 49 7.76 2.09 -10.47
CA SER A 49 9.17 2.27 -10.85
C SER A 49 10.14 2.10 -9.65
N ILE A 50 10.37 0.84 -9.26
CA ILE A 50 11.34 0.42 -8.23
C ILE A 50 12.47 -0.39 -8.88
N HIS A 51 13.72 -0.09 -8.51
CA HIS A 51 14.91 -0.69 -9.13
C HIS A 51 15.95 -1.18 -8.11
N CYS A 52 15.72 -0.97 -6.82
CA CYS A 52 16.63 -1.38 -5.77
C CYS A 52 15.90 -1.60 -4.44
N GLN A 53 16.57 -2.28 -3.51
CA GLN A 53 16.05 -2.52 -2.16
C GLN A 53 15.76 -1.22 -1.39
N GLY A 54 16.57 -0.17 -1.60
CA GLY A 54 16.32 1.14 -0.99
C GLY A 54 15.01 1.79 -1.46
N CYS A 55 14.70 1.69 -2.76
CA CYS A 55 13.43 2.18 -3.31
C CYS A 55 12.24 1.38 -2.76
N ALA A 56 12.37 0.05 -2.70
CA ALA A 56 11.36 -0.80 -2.08
C ALA A 56 11.18 -0.43 -0.59
N GLY A 57 12.26 -0.27 0.17
CA GLY A 57 12.21 0.12 1.58
C GLY A 57 11.49 1.44 1.82
N LYS A 58 11.75 2.47 1.00
CA LYS A 58 11.04 3.75 1.06
C LYS A 58 9.54 3.55 0.80
N LEU A 59 9.19 2.76 -0.20
CA LEU A 59 7.79 2.47 -0.55
C LEU A 59 7.08 1.64 0.55
N ARG A 60 7.74 0.62 1.12
CA ARG A 60 7.21 -0.16 2.26
C ARG A 60 6.90 0.73 3.45
N LYS A 61 7.81 1.66 3.78
CA LYS A 61 7.63 2.61 4.89
C LYS A 61 6.44 3.55 4.65
N HIS A 62 6.21 3.93 3.39
CA HIS A 62 5.08 4.76 2.99
C HIS A 62 3.75 4.00 3.08
N ILE A 63 3.63 2.85 2.42
CA ILE A 63 2.39 2.04 2.39
C ILE A 63 1.98 1.61 3.79
N SER A 64 2.94 1.30 4.66
CA SER A 64 2.64 0.90 6.04
C SER A 64 2.03 1.99 6.93
N LYS A 65 2.04 3.25 6.47
CA LYS A 65 1.41 4.38 7.17
C LYS A 65 0.06 4.76 6.55
N MET A 66 -0.34 4.09 5.47
CA MET A 66 -1.62 4.36 4.83
C MET A 66 -2.75 3.74 5.65
N GLU A 67 -3.81 4.52 5.86
CA GLU A 67 -5.02 4.05 6.52
C GLU A 67 -5.77 3.07 5.63
N GLY A 68 -6.47 2.11 6.25
CA GLY A 68 -7.24 1.08 5.55
C GLY A 68 -6.43 -0.08 4.99
N VAL A 69 -5.10 0.01 4.87
CA VAL A 69 -4.25 -1.09 4.38
C VAL A 69 -4.13 -2.18 5.45
N THR A 70 -4.53 -3.40 5.11
CA THR A 70 -4.40 -4.59 5.96
C THR A 70 -3.12 -5.37 5.66
N SER A 71 -2.77 -5.50 4.37
CA SER A 71 -1.59 -6.22 3.92
C SER A 71 -1.08 -5.67 2.60
N PHE A 72 0.21 -5.85 2.32
CA PHE A 72 0.78 -5.49 1.03
C PHE A 72 1.98 -6.39 0.69
N SER A 73 2.24 -6.56 -0.60
CA SER A 73 3.40 -7.25 -1.14
C SER A 73 4.11 -6.37 -2.17
N ILE A 74 5.45 -6.41 -2.17
CA ILE A 74 6.29 -5.71 -3.14
C ILE A 74 7.24 -6.71 -3.76
N ASP A 75 7.08 -6.91 -5.06
CA ASP A 75 7.90 -7.74 -5.90
C ASP A 75 8.82 -6.85 -6.74
N LEU A 76 10.12 -6.93 -6.48
CA LEU A 76 11.13 -6.09 -7.14
C LEU A 76 11.46 -6.56 -8.56
N GLU A 77 11.34 -7.87 -8.82
CA GLU A 77 11.66 -8.48 -10.10
C GLU A 77 10.64 -8.06 -11.16
N SER A 78 9.36 -8.21 -10.84
CA SER A 78 8.23 -7.82 -11.70
C SER A 78 7.84 -6.34 -11.54
N LYS A 79 8.51 -5.60 -10.65
CA LYS A 79 8.17 -4.21 -10.31
C LYS A 79 6.70 -4.03 -9.94
N ARG A 80 6.16 -5.02 -9.24
CA ARG A 80 4.73 -5.16 -8.92
C ARG A 80 4.48 -4.90 -7.44
N VAL A 81 3.44 -4.15 -7.15
CA VAL A 81 2.97 -3.90 -5.79
C VAL A 81 1.52 -4.34 -5.70
N THR A 82 1.21 -5.11 -4.66
CA THR A 82 -0.15 -5.52 -4.33
C THR A 82 -0.52 -4.94 -2.99
N VAL A 83 -1.62 -4.21 -2.91
CA VAL A 83 -2.16 -3.62 -1.68
C VAL A 83 -3.53 -4.23 -1.41
N MET A 84 -3.76 -4.66 -0.17
CA MET A 84 -5.02 -5.27 0.25
C MET A 84 -5.55 -4.54 1.48
N GLY A 85 -6.83 -4.20 1.49
CA GLY A 85 -7.48 -3.55 2.64
C GLY A 85 -8.74 -2.78 2.28
N HIS A 86 -9.29 -2.05 3.24
CA HIS A 86 -10.41 -1.13 3.05
C HIS A 86 -9.88 0.19 2.49
N VAL A 87 -9.54 0.19 1.21
CA VAL A 87 -8.86 1.30 0.54
C VAL A 87 -9.50 1.56 -0.82
N SER A 88 -9.43 2.81 -1.30
CA SER A 88 -9.82 3.16 -2.65
C SER A 88 -8.67 2.96 -3.64
N PRO A 89 -8.88 2.32 -4.81
CA PRO A 89 -7.82 2.10 -5.79
C PRO A 89 -7.18 3.42 -6.24
N ALA A 90 -8.01 4.43 -6.51
CA ALA A 90 -7.56 5.76 -6.89
C ALA A 90 -6.73 6.42 -5.78
N GLY A 91 -7.16 6.32 -4.52
CA GLY A 91 -6.41 6.86 -3.37
C GLY A 91 -5.07 6.15 -3.18
N VAL A 92 -5.03 4.83 -3.35
CA VAL A 92 -3.78 4.04 -3.28
C VAL A 92 -2.83 4.47 -4.40
N LEU A 93 -3.32 4.57 -5.64
CA LEU A 93 -2.52 5.03 -6.78
C LEU A 93 -1.95 6.42 -6.56
N GLN A 94 -2.79 7.37 -6.11
CA GLN A 94 -2.36 8.73 -5.84
C GLN A 94 -1.32 8.78 -4.71
N SER A 95 -1.53 8.01 -3.64
CA SER A 95 -0.61 7.95 -2.50
C SER A 95 0.76 7.40 -2.89
N ILE A 96 0.80 6.29 -3.64
CA ILE A 96 2.07 5.69 -4.09
C ILE A 96 2.77 6.58 -5.12
N SER A 97 2.02 7.23 -6.01
CA SER A 97 2.54 8.14 -7.04
C SER A 97 3.30 9.34 -6.49
N LYS A 98 3.04 9.75 -5.23
CA LYS A 98 3.81 10.79 -4.53
C LYS A 98 5.27 10.41 -4.29
N ILE A 99 5.58 9.11 -4.22
CA ILE A 99 6.91 8.59 -3.89
C ILE A 99 7.62 8.06 -5.14
N LYS A 100 6.90 7.34 -5.99
CA LYS A 100 7.40 6.73 -7.24
C LYS A 100 6.28 6.67 -8.26
N LYS A 101 6.63 6.81 -9.55
CA LYS A 101 5.67 6.59 -10.65
C LYS A 101 5.02 5.21 -10.51
N ALA A 102 3.71 5.19 -10.58
CA ALA A 102 2.91 3.99 -10.46
C ALA A 102 1.71 4.05 -11.41
N GLU A 103 1.26 2.89 -11.85
CA GLU A 103 0.10 2.70 -12.73
C GLU A 103 -0.61 1.41 -12.33
N PHE A 104 -1.91 1.31 -12.59
CA PHE A 104 -2.63 0.07 -12.34
C PHE A 104 -2.10 -1.05 -13.22
N TRP A 105 -2.15 -2.26 -12.68
CA TRP A 105 -1.84 -3.45 -13.46
C TRP A 105 -3.01 -3.73 -14.40
N THR A 106 -2.92 -3.22 -15.62
CA THR A 106 -3.86 -3.52 -16.70
C THR A 106 -3.55 -4.91 -17.25
N CYS A 107 -4.50 -5.83 -17.18
CA CYS A 107 -4.44 -7.04 -18.01
C CYS A 107 -4.82 -6.62 -19.44
N SER A 108 -3.85 -6.64 -20.34
CA SER A 108 -4.07 -6.55 -21.79
C SER A 108 -4.34 -7.93 -22.37
#